data_AF-A0A419F566-F1
#
_entry.id   AF-A0A419F566-F1
#
_cell.length_a   1.000
_cell.length_b   1.000
_cell.length_c   1.000
_cell.angle_alpha   90.00
_cell.angle_beta   90.00
_cell.angle_gamma   90.00
#
_symmetry.space_group_name_H-M   'P 1'
#
loop_
_entity.id
_entity.type
_entity.pdbx_description
1 polymer ?
#
loop_
_entity_poly.entity_id
_entity_poly.type
_entity_poly.pdbx_seq_one_letter_code
_entity_poly.pdbx_strand_id
1 'polypeptide(L)'
;MTEEELLKIQFRPHDTSEEAWRVQTEALRRLGPEGRLRLCFEASANLRELVKAGVRMRHPDYTEEEVRLAVTRIMVGEEVMQKVMPWVTVQP
;
A
#
# COMPACT_ATOMS: atom_id res chain seq x y z
N MET A 1 21.23 -14.24 15.65
CA MET A 1 20.86 -12.94 16.23
C MET A 1 20.10 -13.23 17.50
N THR A 2 20.66 -12.87 18.66
CA THR A 2 20.07 -13.15 19.97
C THR A 2 18.88 -12.23 20.24
N GLU A 3 17.99 -12.63 21.14
CA GLU A 3 16.84 -11.84 21.60
C GLU A 3 17.28 -10.47 22.16
N GLU A 4 18.49 -10.42 22.72
CA GLU A 4 19.15 -9.21 23.20
C GLU A 4 19.61 -8.27 22.08
N GLU A 5 20.00 -8.80 20.92
CA GLU A 5 20.35 -8.02 19.73
C GLU A 5 19.09 -7.44 19.05
N LEU A 6 17.97 -8.16 19.09
CA LEU A 6 16.66 -7.66 18.63
C LEU A 6 16.16 -6.48 19.47
N LEU A 7 16.44 -6.48 20.78
CA LEU A 7 16.10 -5.39 21.71
C LEU A 7 16.95 -4.12 21.50
N LYS A 8 18.13 -4.21 20.86
CA LYS A 8 19.06 -3.09 20.66
C LYS A 8 18.84 -2.29 19.38
N ILE A 9 17.92 -2.69 18.51
CA ILE A 9 17.58 -1.93 17.30
C ILE A 9 16.60 -0.81 17.69
N GLN A 10 17.13 0.27 18.26
CA GLN A 10 16.40 1.53 18.39
C GLN A 10 16.40 2.23 17.02
N PHE A 11 15.57 1.78 16.10
CA PHE A 11 15.39 2.47 14.82
C PHE A 11 14.47 3.68 15.05
N ARG A 12 15.00 4.90 14.89
CA ARG A 12 14.21 6.12 14.70
C ARG A 12 14.69 6.78 13.40
N PRO A 13 13.79 7.11 12.45
CA PRO A 13 14.19 7.83 11.24
C PRO A 13 14.87 9.17 11.56
N HIS A 14 15.89 9.54 10.77
CA HIS A 14 16.66 10.78 10.99
C HIS A 14 15.84 12.06 10.84
N ASP A 15 14.80 12.04 10.01
CA ASP A 15 13.87 13.14 9.75
C ASP A 15 12.70 13.23 10.75
N THR A 16 12.66 12.34 11.74
CA THR A 16 11.59 12.25 12.75
C THR A 16 12.12 12.65 14.12
N SER A 17 11.52 13.67 14.75
CA SER A 17 11.92 14.09 16.11
C SER A 17 11.72 12.97 17.14
N GLU A 18 12.47 13.00 18.24
CA GLU A 18 12.32 12.00 19.31
C GLU A 18 10.90 11.97 19.88
N GLU A 19 10.30 13.14 20.06
CA GLU A 19 8.92 13.26 20.53
C GLU A 19 7.93 12.62 19.55
N ALA A 20 8.03 12.94 18.25
CA ALA A 20 7.15 12.38 17.22
C ALA A 20 7.29 10.84 17.15
N TRP A 21 8.51 10.33 17.23
CA TRP A 21 8.78 8.90 17.26
C TRP A 21 8.15 8.22 18.48
N ARG A 22 8.27 8.83 19.67
CA ARG A 22 7.67 8.33 20.91
C ARG A 22 6.15 8.27 20.80
N VAL A 23 5.51 9.34 20.30
CA VAL A 23 4.05 9.40 20.14
C VAL A 23 3.56 8.35 19.15
N GLN A 24 4.21 8.24 17.98
CA GLN A 24 3.86 7.23 16.98
C GLN A 24 4.02 5.80 17.52
N THR A 25 5.15 5.51 18.18
CA THR A 25 5.42 4.19 18.74
C THR A 25 4.39 3.82 19.80
N GLU A 26 4.03 4.75 20.68
CA GLU A 26 3.02 4.54 21.71
C GLU A 26 1.64 4.31 21.11
N ALA A 27 1.25 5.07 20.08
CA ALA A 27 0.00 4.84 19.36
C ALA A 27 -0.04 3.45 18.71
N LEU A 28 1.05 3.03 18.05
CA LEU A 28 1.15 1.70 17.45
C LEU A 28 1.12 0.58 18.50
N ARG A 29 1.69 0.79 19.69
CA ARG A 29 1.60 -0.17 20.80
C ARG A 29 0.18 -0.31 21.32
N ARG A 30 -0.56 0.79 21.47
CA ARG A 30 -1.96 0.78 21.92
C ARG A 30 -2.89 0.07 20.95
N LEU A 31 -2.61 0.10 19.65
CA LEU A 31 -3.37 -0.64 18.65
C LEU A 31 -3.20 -2.17 18.78
N GLY A 32 -2.06 -2.63 19.29
CA GLY A 32 -1.73 -4.05 19.31
C GLY A 32 -1.54 -4.66 17.91
N PRO A 33 -1.17 -5.94 17.80
CA PRO A 33 -0.95 -6.60 16.52
C PRO A 33 -2.22 -6.66 15.65
N GLU A 34 -3.39 -6.93 16.23
CA GLU A 34 -4.66 -7.01 15.51
C GLU A 34 -5.11 -5.64 14.98
N GLY A 35 -4.97 -4.58 15.78
CA GLY A 35 -5.30 -3.22 15.34
C GLY A 35 -4.38 -2.74 14.23
N ARG A 36 -3.08 -3.09 14.29
CA ARG A 36 -2.13 -2.80 13.22
C ARG A 36 -2.47 -3.55 11.93
N LEU A 37 -2.88 -4.82 12.01
CA LEU A 37 -3.29 -5.59 10.83
C LEU A 37 -4.55 -5.01 10.20
N ARG A 38 -5.54 -4.60 11.03
CA ARG A 38 -6.75 -3.92 10.55
C ARG A 38 -6.42 -2.63 9.82
N LEU A 39 -5.57 -1.79 10.40
CA LEU A 39 -5.13 -0.53 9.78
C LEU A 39 -4.43 -0.79 8.44
N CYS A 40 -3.63 -1.86 8.33
CA CYS A 40 -2.99 -2.26 7.08
C CYS A 40 -4.02 -2.62 5.99
N PHE A 41 -5.06 -3.39 6.34
CA PHE A 41 -6.12 -3.74 5.39
C PHE A 41 -6.96 -2.53 4.97
N GLU A 42 -7.28 -1.64 5.90
CA GLU A 42 -7.99 -0.38 5.62
C GLU A 42 -7.16 0.51 4.69
N ALA A 43 -5.87 0.71 4.97
CA ALA A 43 -4.98 1.47 4.12
C ALA A 43 -4.88 0.86 2.71
N SER A 44 -4.81 -0.47 2.61
CA SER A 44 -4.76 -1.18 1.33
C SER A 44 -6.07 -1.04 0.54
N ALA A 45 -7.22 -1.04 1.20
CA ALA A 45 -8.51 -0.78 0.56
C ALA A 45 -8.58 0.66 0.03
N ASN A 46 -8.20 1.64 0.85
CA ASN A 46 -8.18 3.05 0.46
C ASN A 46 -7.24 3.31 -0.72
N LEU A 47 -6.06 2.71 -0.73
CA LEU A 47 -5.12 2.84 -1.84
C LEU A 47 -5.71 2.33 -3.17
N ARG A 48 -6.45 1.21 -3.14
CA ARG A 48 -7.13 0.68 -4.35
C ARG A 48 -8.17 1.65 -4.89
N GLU A 49 -8.95 2.28 -4.02
CA GLU A 49 -9.92 3.30 -4.44
C GLU A 49 -9.25 4.55 -5.00
N LEU A 50 -8.15 5.01 -4.40
CA LEU A 50 -7.37 6.13 -4.92
C LEU A 50 -6.79 5.83 -6.30
N VAL A 51 -6.26 4.62 -6.51
CA VAL A 51 -5.76 4.21 -7.82
C VAL A 51 -6.90 4.14 -8.84
N LYS A 52 -8.06 3.59 -8.47
CA LYS A 52 -9.26 3.57 -9.32
C LYS A 52 -9.69 4.98 -9.72
N ALA A 53 -9.73 5.91 -8.77
CA ALA A 53 -10.05 7.31 -9.04
C ALA A 53 -9.02 7.96 -9.97
N GLY A 54 -7.72 7.71 -9.75
CA GLY A 54 -6.65 8.22 -10.60
C GLY A 54 -6.68 7.69 -12.03
N VAL A 55 -7.12 6.45 -12.25
CA VAL A 55 -7.36 5.89 -13.59
C VAL A 55 -8.52 6.61 -14.26
N ARG A 56 -9.70 6.69 -13.60
CA ARG A 56 -10.88 7.39 -14.14
C ARG A 56 -10.61 8.85 -14.49
N MET A 57 -9.78 9.52 -13.69
CA MET A 57 -9.40 10.91 -13.93
C MET A 57 -8.58 11.07 -15.22
N ARG A 58 -7.70 10.10 -15.53
CA ARG A 58 -6.83 10.14 -16.72
C ARG A 58 -7.52 9.60 -17.97
N HIS A 59 -8.43 8.65 -17.80
CA HIS A 59 -9.17 7.97 -18.87
C HIS A 59 -10.68 8.07 -18.62
N PRO A 60 -11.30 9.25 -18.82
CA PRO A 60 -12.70 9.49 -18.50
C PRO A 60 -13.68 8.71 -19.40
N ASP A 61 -13.19 8.21 -20.53
CA ASP A 61 -13.91 7.40 -21.52
C ASP A 61 -13.88 5.90 -21.23
N TYR A 62 -13.05 5.44 -20.28
CA TYR A 62 -12.98 4.04 -19.93
C TYR A 62 -14.27 3.52 -19.31
N THR A 63 -14.69 2.36 -19.79
CA THR A 63 -15.71 1.53 -19.15
C THR A 63 -15.22 1.05 -17.78
N GLU A 64 -16.14 0.62 -16.91
CA GLU A 64 -15.76 0.03 -15.61
C GLU A 64 -14.88 -1.22 -15.75
N GLU A 65 -15.00 -1.95 -16.87
CA GLU A 65 -14.13 -3.07 -17.21
C GLU A 65 -12.69 -2.60 -17.45
N GLU A 66 -12.52 -1.60 -18.31
CA GLU A 66 -11.21 -1.04 -18.65
C GLU A 66 -10.57 -0.40 -17.41
N VAL A 67 -11.34 0.33 -16.60
CA VAL A 67 -10.84 0.85 -15.31
C VAL A 67 -10.32 -0.28 -14.44
N ARG A 68 -11.05 -1.40 -14.33
CA ARG A 68 -10.62 -2.54 -13.51
C ARG A 68 -9.33 -3.17 -14.05
N LEU A 69 -9.20 -3.34 -15.36
CA LEU A 69 -8.02 -3.90 -16.00
C LEU A 69 -6.79 -2.98 -15.86
N ALA A 70 -6.98 -1.67 -16.03
CA ALA A 70 -5.97 -0.64 -15.77
C ALA A 70 -5.48 -0.69 -14.31
N VAL A 71 -6.39 -0.68 -13.34
CA VAL A 71 -6.04 -0.80 -11.91
C VAL A 71 -5.30 -2.11 -11.65
N THR A 72 -5.77 -3.22 -12.22
CA THR A 72 -5.12 -4.53 -12.05
C THR A 72 -3.68 -4.50 -12.56
N ARG A 73 -3.44 -3.94 -13.75
CA ARG A 73 -2.11 -3.78 -14.35
C ARG A 73 -1.15 -2.99 -13.45
N ILE A 74 -1.61 -1.94 -12.77
CA ILE A 74 -0.81 -1.20 -11.77
C ILE A 74 -0.46 -2.10 -10.58
N MET A 75 -1.44 -2.85 -10.06
CA MET A 75 -1.30 -3.60 -8.81
C MET A 75 -0.39 -4.84 -8.96
N VAL A 76 -0.51 -5.57 -10.07
CA VAL A 76 0.30 -6.79 -10.30
C VAL A 76 1.60 -6.49 -11.06
N GLY A 77 1.69 -5.32 -11.70
CA GLY A 77 2.80 -4.91 -12.54
C GLY A 77 2.73 -5.47 -13.97
N GLU A 78 3.45 -4.81 -14.88
CA GLU A 78 3.41 -5.11 -16.32
C GLU A 78 3.85 -6.55 -16.64
N GLU A 79 4.89 -7.05 -15.96
CA GLU A 79 5.41 -8.39 -16.20
C GLU A 79 4.36 -9.48 -15.93
N VAL A 80 3.65 -9.38 -14.81
CA VAL A 80 2.60 -10.34 -14.45
C VAL A 80 1.40 -10.18 -15.38
N MET A 81 1.03 -8.94 -15.70
CA MET A 81 -0.06 -8.64 -16.63
C MET A 81 0.17 -9.30 -17.99
N GLN A 82 1.37 -9.17 -18.56
CA GLN A 82 1.72 -9.76 -19.85
C GLN A 82 1.78 -11.29 -19.82
N LYS A 83 2.23 -11.88 -18.71
CA LYS A 83 2.27 -13.35 -18.55
C LYS A 83 0.87 -13.97 -18.47
N VAL A 84 -0.06 -13.31 -17.80
CA VAL A 84 -1.39 -13.89 -17.48
C VAL A 84 -2.48 -13.41 -18.43
N MET A 85 -2.39 -12.17 -18.93
CA MET A 85 -3.40 -11.52 -19.78
C MET A 85 -2.77 -10.74 -20.95
N PRO A 86 -1.98 -11.39 -21.83
CA PRO A 86 -1.27 -10.71 -22.93
C PRO A 86 -2.19 -10.03 -23.96
N TRP A 87 -3.48 -10.42 -24.02
CA TRP A 87 -4.46 -9.82 -24.93
C TRP A 87 -5.07 -8.52 -24.40
N VAL A 88 -4.86 -8.16 -23.12
CA VAL A 88 -5.38 -6.92 -22.55
C VAL A 88 -4.43 -5.78 -22.88
N THR A 89 -4.90 -4.80 -23.66
CA THR A 89 -4.09 -3.64 -24.10
C THR A 89 -4.34 -2.36 -23.31
N VAL A 90 -5.33 -2.38 -22.42
CA VAL A 90 -5.74 -1.25 -21.57
C VAL A 90 -4.56 -0.71 -20.76
N GLN A 91 -4.39 0.61 -20.76
CA GLN A 91 -3.29 1.29 -20.07
C GLN A 91 -3.80 2.03 -18.83
N PRO A 92 -2.97 2.11 -17.77
CA PRO A 92 -3.37 2.75 -16.53
C PRO A 92 -3.46 4.27 -16.57
#